data_AF-A0A0D2SGA6-F1
#
_entry.id   AF-A0A0D2SGA6-F1
#
_cell.length_a   1.000
_cell.length_b   1.000
_cell.length_c   1.000
_cell.angle_alpha   90.00
_cell.angle_beta   90.00
_cell.angle_gamma   90.00
#
_symmetry.space_group_name_H-M   'P 1'
#
loop_
_entity.id
_entity.type
_entity.pdbx_description
1 polymer ?
#
loop_
_entity_poly.entity_id
_entity_poly.type
_entity_poly.pdbx_seq_one_letter_code
_entity_poly.pdbx_strand_id
1 'polypeptide(L)'
;MMILKFFIPGNLISLCMTIINSVIMARFYYEFLITLFIGLSYIFLLRAEQSQITKTFFDHRRPTRNSMCNLSIQCVFLKNLIS
;
A
#
# COMPACT_ATOMS: atom_id res chain seq x y z
N MET A 1 -34.00 13.85 -27.62
CA MET A 1 -34.72 14.08 -26.34
C MET A 1 -35.02 12.73 -25.67
N MET A 2 -34.05 12.14 -24.97
CA MET A 2 -34.19 10.83 -24.30
C MET A 2 -33.46 10.75 -22.94
N ILE A 3 -32.81 11.84 -22.49
CA ILE A 3 -32.00 11.83 -21.25
C ILE A 3 -32.87 11.86 -19.98
N LEU A 4 -34.14 12.30 -20.08
CA LEU A 4 -35.05 12.50 -18.95
C LEU A 4 -35.73 11.22 -18.44
N LYS A 5 -35.61 10.08 -19.17
CA LYS A 5 -36.14 8.79 -18.69
C LYS A 5 -35.30 8.16 -17.57
N PHE A 6 -34.11 8.69 -17.30
CA PHE A 6 -33.29 8.29 -16.15
C PHE A 6 -33.84 8.82 -14.82
N PHE A 7 -34.68 9.85 -14.85
CA PHE A 7 -35.22 10.53 -13.67
C PHE A 7 -36.61 10.01 -13.28
N ILE A 8 -36.85 8.72 -13.47
CA ILE A 8 -38.02 8.08 -12.85
C ILE A 8 -37.72 8.04 -11.35
N PRO A 9 -38.52 8.68 -10.48
CA PRO A 9 -38.17 8.90 -9.06
C PRO A 9 -37.86 7.62 -8.28
N GLY A 10 -38.42 6.47 -8.68
CA GLY A 10 -38.11 5.17 -8.08
C GLY A 10 -36.68 4.66 -8.32
N ASN A 11 -36.06 5.02 -9.45
CA ASN A 11 -34.71 4.57 -9.79
C ASN A 11 -33.62 5.41 -9.08
N LEU A 12 -33.90 6.69 -8.84
CA LEU A 12 -32.95 7.61 -8.20
C LEU A 12 -32.67 7.26 -6.73
N ILE A 13 -33.71 6.84 -6.00
CA ILE A 13 -33.61 6.45 -4.59
C ILE A 13 -32.79 5.16 -4.45
N SER A 14 -33.02 4.17 -5.32
CA SER A 14 -32.24 2.93 -5.38
C SER A 14 -30.76 3.19 -5.69
N LEU A 15 -30.50 4.10 -6.64
CA LEU A 15 -29.15 4.48 -7.05
C LEU A 15 -28.42 5.23 -5.92
N CYS A 16 -29.11 6.13 -5.21
CA CYS A 16 -28.56 6.85 -4.06
C CYS A 16 -28.16 5.90 -2.93
N MET A 17 -29.00 4.92 -2.58
CA MET A 17 -28.67 3.90 -1.58
C MET A 17 -27.46 3.05 -2.00
N THR A 18 -27.36 2.70 -3.28
CA THR A 18 -26.23 1.93 -3.82
C THR A 18 -24.92 2.72 -3.76
N ILE A 19 -24.94 4.01 -4.09
CA ILE A 19 -23.77 4.88 -3.99
C ILE A 19 -23.34 5.04 -2.53
N ILE A 20 -24.27 5.29 -1.61
CA ILE A 20 -23.94 5.44 -0.17
C ILE A 20 -23.32 4.14 0.37
N ASN A 21 -23.91 2.99 0.06
CA ASN A 21 -23.37 1.68 0.48
C ASN A 21 -21.98 1.42 -0.13
N SER A 22 -21.77 1.80 -1.39
CA SER A 22 -20.47 1.69 -2.05
C SER A 22 -19.43 2.61 -1.42
N VAL A 23 -19.78 3.86 -1.10
CA VAL A 23 -18.88 4.82 -0.45
C VAL A 23 -18.50 4.36 0.96
N ILE A 24 -19.46 3.84 1.74
CA ILE A 24 -19.19 3.27 3.07
C ILE A 24 -18.24 2.07 2.96
N MET A 25 -18.52 1.14 2.04
CA MET A 25 -17.67 -0.03 1.78
C MET A 25 -16.26 0.40 1.35
N ALA A 26 -16.16 1.36 0.44
CA ALA A 26 -14.88 1.85 -0.07
C ALA A 26 -14.07 2.51 1.06
N ARG A 27 -14.67 3.40 1.86
CA ARG A 27 -14.01 4.03 3.02
C ARG A 27 -13.46 2.98 3.98
N PHE A 28 -14.28 1.99 4.33
CA PHE A 28 -13.87 0.91 5.22
C PHE A 28 -12.69 0.12 4.62
N TYR A 29 -12.76 -0.21 3.33
CA TYR A 29 -11.70 -0.91 2.63
C TYR A 29 -10.38 -0.13 2.60
N TYR A 30 -10.42 1.19 2.33
CA TYR A 30 -9.23 2.03 2.34
C TYR A 30 -8.60 2.13 3.73
N GLU A 31 -9.39 2.38 4.78
CA GLU A 31 -8.87 2.46 6.16
C GLU A 31 -8.29 1.11 6.63
N PHE A 32 -8.95 0.01 6.29
CA PHE A 32 -8.45 -1.34 6.59
C PHE A 32 -7.16 -1.65 5.84
N LEU A 33 -7.11 -1.36 4.54
CA LEU A 33 -5.91 -1.57 3.73
C LEU A 33 -4.73 -0.76 4.25
N ILE A 34 -4.92 0.52 4.57
CA ILE A 34 -3.84 1.38 5.10
C ILE A 34 -3.28 0.78 6.38
N THR A 35 -4.15 0.35 7.30
CA THR A 35 -3.74 -0.28 8.57
C THR A 35 -2.97 -1.58 8.33
N LEU A 36 -3.45 -2.42 7.41
CA LEU A 36 -2.81 -3.68 7.05
C LEU A 36 -1.42 -3.44 6.42
N PHE A 37 -1.31 -2.49 5.49
CA PHE A 37 -0.05 -2.11 4.86
C PHE A 37 0.97 -1.59 5.88
N ILE A 38 0.54 -0.73 6.81
CA ILE A 38 1.40 -0.23 7.89
C ILE A 38 1.83 -1.38 8.80
N GLY A 39 0.91 -2.24 9.24
CA GLY A 39 1.21 -3.39 10.08
C GLY A 39 2.18 -4.39 9.44
N LEU A 40 1.94 -4.78 8.18
CA LEU A 40 2.85 -5.64 7.42
C LEU A 40 4.23 -5.01 7.23
N SER A 41 4.28 -3.69 6.97
CA SER A 41 5.55 -2.98 6.83
C SER A 41 6.38 -3.03 8.12
N TYR A 42 5.73 -2.93 9.28
CA TYR A 42 6.40 -3.01 10.59
C TYR A 42 6.97 -4.40 10.87
N ILE A 43 6.22 -5.46 10.53
CA ILE A 43 6.68 -6.85 10.63
C ILE A 43 7.87 -7.09 9.69
N PHE A 44 7.82 -6.56 8.47
CA PHE A 44 8.93 -6.63 7.53
C PHE A 44 10.17 -5.90 8.06
N LEU A 45 9.99 -4.73 8.67
CA LEU A 45 11.06 -3.92 9.26
C LEU A 45 11.72 -4.63 10.45
N LEU A 46 10.92 -5.19 11.37
CA LEU A 46 11.41 -6.01 12.49
C LEU A 46 12.18 -7.24 11.99
N ARG A 47 11.69 -7.91 10.93
CA ARG A 47 12.40 -9.04 10.32
C ARG A 47 13.70 -8.58 9.63
N ALA A 48 13.71 -7.40 9.01
CA ALA A 48 14.90 -6.84 8.38
C ALA A 48 15.97 -6.48 9.41
N GLU A 49 15.58 -5.90 10.55
CA GLU A 49 16.46 -5.60 11.69
C GLU A 49 17.02 -6.89 12.32
N GLN A 50 16.18 -7.91 12.54
CA GLN A 50 16.64 -9.23 13.00
C GLN A 50 17.58 -9.89 11.97
N SER A 51 17.35 -9.65 10.68
CA SER A 51 18.24 -10.13 9.62
C SER A 51 19.54 -9.33 9.53
N GLN A 52 19.62 -8.14 10.11
CA GLN A 52 20.82 -7.30 10.03
C GLN A 52 21.94 -7.88 10.90
N ILE A 53 21.60 -8.47 12.05
CA ILE A 53 22.55 -9.18 12.93
C ILE A 53 23.09 -10.46 12.26
N THR A 54 22.30 -11.11 11.41
CA THR A 54 22.73 -12.33 10.69
C THR A 54 23.34 -12.06 9.31
N LYS A 55 23.11 -10.88 8.71
CA LYS A 55 23.71 -10.46 7.44
C LYS A 55 25.11 -9.89 7.60
N THR A 56 25.41 -9.19 8.69
CA THR A 56 26.79 -8.73 8.97
C THR A 56 27.77 -9.90 9.16
N PHE A 57 27.30 -11.07 9.62
CA PHE A 57 28.11 -12.29 9.67
C PHE A 57 28.27 -12.98 8.30
N PHE A 58 27.32 -12.78 7.38
CA PHE A 58 27.31 -13.44 6.07
C PHE A 58 27.95 -12.59 4.96
N ASP A 59 28.00 -11.26 5.12
CA ASP A 59 28.62 -10.33 4.16
C ASP A 59 30.15 -10.37 4.19
N HIS A 60 30.79 -10.84 5.27
CA HIS A 60 32.23 -11.09 5.23
C HIS A 60 32.61 -12.33 4.38
N ARG A 61 31.61 -13.09 3.87
CA ARG A 61 31.80 -14.28 3.04
C ARG A 61 31.01 -14.30 1.73
N ARG A 62 30.71 -13.18 1.10
CA ARG A 62 30.22 -13.20 -0.30
C ARG A 62 30.74 -12.02 -1.14
N PRO A 63 31.78 -12.22 -1.96
CA PRO A 63 32.05 -11.30 -3.05
C PRO A 63 31.08 -11.58 -4.20
N THR A 64 30.56 -10.51 -4.80
CA THR A 64 29.78 -10.46 -6.05
C THR A 64 28.30 -10.92 -5.96
N ARG A 65 27.36 -9.96 -6.04
CA ARG A 65 26.05 -10.12 -6.73
C ARG A 65 25.40 -8.72 -6.92
N ASN A 66 25.70 -8.13 -8.08
CA ASN A 66 25.53 -6.72 -8.43
C ASN A 66 24.15 -6.37 -9.05
N SER A 67 23.02 -6.68 -8.41
CA SER A 67 21.74 -6.15 -8.93
C SER A 67 20.63 -5.87 -7.91
N MET A 68 20.67 -6.45 -6.71
CA MET A 68 19.65 -6.16 -5.66
C MET A 68 20.07 -5.08 -4.66
N CYS A 69 21.36 -4.73 -4.55
CA CYS A 69 21.82 -3.68 -3.63
C CYS A 69 21.61 -2.26 -4.18
N ASN A 70 21.51 -2.08 -5.50
CA ASN A 70 21.34 -0.76 -6.11
C ASN A 70 19.96 -0.16 -5.81
N LEU A 71 18.91 -1.00 -5.76
CA LEU A 71 17.55 -0.58 -5.40
C LEU A 71 17.42 -0.17 -3.93
N SER A 72 18.15 -0.84 -3.02
CA SER A 72 18.15 -0.54 -1.59
C SER A 72 18.88 0.78 -1.29
N ILE A 73 20.03 1.00 -1.93
CA ILE A 73 20.79 2.26 -1.79
C ILE A 73 20.03 3.43 -2.42
N GLN A 74 19.37 3.23 -3.57
CA GLN A 74 18.51 4.25 -4.18
C GLN A 74 17.32 4.64 -3.28
N CYS A 75 16.71 3.68 -2.59
CA CYS A 75 15.60 3.96 -1.67
C CYS A 75 16.05 4.72 -0.41
N VAL A 76 17.21 4.36 0.17
CA VAL A 76 17.79 5.08 1.32
C VAL A 76 18.20 6.52 0.94
N PHE A 77 18.78 6.71 -0.24
CA PHE A 77 19.16 8.05 -0.72
C PHE A 77 17.95 8.95 -0.98
N LEU A 78 16.89 8.40 -1.58
CA LEU A 78 15.64 9.12 -1.81
C LEU A 78 14.95 9.51 -0.49
N LYS A 79 15.05 8.65 0.53
CA LYS A 79 14.55 8.92 1.89
C LYS A 79 15.30 10.06 2.59
N ASN A 80 16.56 10.29 2.23
CA ASN A 80 17.40 11.34 2.83
C ASN A 80 17.31 12.70 2.09
N LEU A 81 16.78 12.73 0.86
CA LEU A 81 16.57 13.95 0.06
C LEU A 81 15.19 14.59 0.29
N ILE A 82 14.25 13.82 0.82
CA ILE A 82 12.90 14.27 1.19
C ILE A 82 12.85 14.81 2.64
N SER A 83 13.91 14.59 3.42
CA SER A 83 14.08 15.16 4.76
C SER A 83 14.74 16.53 4.75
#